data_AF-A0A7D6CPT5-F1
#
_entry.id   AF-A0A7D6CPT5-F1
#
_cell.length_a   1.000
_cell.length_b   1.000
_cell.length_c   1.000
_cell.angle_alpha   90.00
_cell.angle_beta   90.00
_cell.angle_gamma   90.00
#
_symmetry.space_group_name_H-M   'P 1'
#
loop_
_entity.id
_entity.type
_entity.pdbx_description
1 polymer ?
#
loop_
_entity_poly.entity_id
_entity_poly.type
_entity_poly.pdbx_seq_one_letter_code
_entity_poly.pdbx_strand_id
1 'polypeptide(L)'
;MNTELELPIPVPRPQNVLPRLATTLEVPNEVRYRALEVADLAEKTRITIGRHPHGVAAACLYIAAQELGQQLTQRVIADVAGISATTLRTHRTVLLEALNDREVEH
;
A
#
# COMPACT_ATOMS: atom_id res chain seq x y z
N MET A 1 -10.39 27.08 -32.35
CA MET A 1 -11.14 26.96 -31.08
C MET A 1 -11.32 25.48 -30.81
N ASN A 2 -11.20 25.09 -29.53
CA ASN A 2 -11.01 23.72 -28.99
C ASN A 2 -9.54 23.31 -28.86
N THR A 3 -8.90 23.82 -27.80
CA THR A 3 -7.73 23.17 -27.20
C THR A 3 -8.29 22.14 -26.23
N GLU A 4 -8.23 20.87 -26.61
CA GLU A 4 -8.59 19.74 -25.76
C GLU A 4 -7.63 19.75 -24.55
N LEU A 5 -8.14 20.05 -23.36
CA LEU A 5 -7.42 19.80 -22.13
C LEU A 5 -7.49 18.29 -21.86
N GLU A 6 -6.51 17.55 -22.38
CA GLU A 6 -6.21 16.20 -21.91
C GLU A 6 -5.60 16.33 -20.50
N LEU A 7 -6.45 16.43 -19.47
CA LEU A 7 -5.99 16.31 -18.10
C LEU A 7 -5.44 14.89 -17.93
N PRO A 8 -4.15 14.71 -17.58
CA PRO A 8 -3.59 13.38 -17.38
C PRO A 8 -4.37 12.73 -16.24
N ILE A 9 -5.03 11.61 -16.53
CA ILE A 9 -5.74 10.83 -15.53
C ILE A 9 -4.71 10.48 -14.45
N PRO A 10 -4.86 10.96 -13.20
CA PRO A 10 -3.85 10.70 -12.19
C PRO A 10 -3.77 9.20 -11.96
N VAL A 11 -2.58 8.64 -12.20
CA VAL A 11 -2.31 7.22 -11.95
C VAL A 11 -2.66 6.94 -10.48
N PRO A 12 -3.57 5.98 -10.20
CA PRO A 12 -3.99 5.71 -8.83
C PRO A 12 -2.78 5.26 -8.03
N ARG A 13 -2.45 6.01 -6.97
CA ARG A 13 -1.35 5.71 -6.06
C ARG A 13 -1.84 4.93 -4.85
N PRO A 14 -1.01 4.07 -4.22
CA PRO A 14 -1.42 3.34 -3.02
C PRO A 14 -1.92 4.26 -1.89
N GLN A 15 -1.37 5.47 -1.76
CA GLN A 15 -1.80 6.48 -0.80
C GLN A 15 -3.26 6.92 -0.99
N ASN A 16 -3.80 6.84 -2.20
CA ASN A 16 -5.19 7.20 -2.48
C ASN A 16 -6.17 6.07 -2.09
N VAL A 17 -5.68 4.82 -2.05
CA VAL A 17 -6.48 3.63 -1.72
C VAL A 17 -6.53 3.39 -0.21
N LEU A 18 -5.42 3.66 0.49
CA LEU A 18 -5.25 3.40 1.92
C LEU A 18 -6.34 4.00 2.83
N PRO A 19 -6.75 5.29 2.71
CA PRO A 19 -7.77 5.86 3.58
C PRO A 19 -9.09 5.10 3.57
N ARG A 20 -9.51 4.64 2.38
CA ARG A 20 -10.73 3.86 2.20
C ARG A 20 -10.58 2.48 2.84
N LEU A 21 -9.47 1.77 2.54
CA LEU A 21 -9.22 0.44 3.12
C LEU A 21 -9.17 0.49 4.65
N ALA A 22 -8.43 1.45 5.21
CA ALA A 22 -8.30 1.63 6.65
C ALA A 22 -9.66 1.88 7.32
N THR A 23 -10.51 2.72 6.69
CA THR A 23 -11.86 3.00 7.19
C THR A 23 -12.74 1.75 7.13
N THR A 24 -12.75 1.03 6.01
CA THR A 24 -13.56 -0.19 5.85
C THR A 24 -13.12 -1.32 6.78
N LEU A 25 -11.83 -1.40 7.10
CA LEU A 25 -11.26 -2.40 8.00
C LEU A 25 -11.27 -1.94 9.48
N GLU A 26 -11.83 -0.75 9.75
CA GLU A 26 -11.95 -0.16 11.08
C GLU A 26 -10.63 -0.15 11.86
N VAL A 27 -9.51 0.06 11.16
CA VAL A 27 -8.19 0.05 11.80
C VAL A 27 -7.94 1.35 12.56
N PRO A 28 -7.14 1.32 13.64
CA PRO A 28 -6.72 2.53 14.35
C PRO A 28 -6.00 3.51 13.42
N ASN A 29 -6.14 4.82 13.71
CA ASN A 29 -5.47 5.86 12.94
C ASN A 29 -3.94 5.67 12.88
N GLU A 30 -3.34 5.14 13.95
CA GLU A 30 -1.90 4.82 14.01
C GLU A 30 -1.49 3.84 12.90
N VAL A 31 -2.29 2.80 12.65
CA VAL A 31 -2.07 1.84 11.56
C VAL A 31 -2.20 2.52 10.21
N ARG A 32 -3.21 3.37 10.03
CA ARG A 32 -3.41 4.12 8.79
C ARG A 32 -2.23 5.05 8.51
N TYR A 33 -1.77 5.80 9.49
CA TYR A 33 -0.63 6.71 9.34
C TYR A 33 0.63 5.93 9.01
N ARG A 34 0.90 4.85 9.75
CA ARG A 34 2.06 4.01 9.49
C ARG A 34 2.01 3.38 8.08
N ALA A 35 0.85 2.93 7.64
CA ALA A 35 0.68 2.39 6.28
C ALA A 35 0.94 3.45 5.19
N LEU A 36 0.59 4.71 5.44
CA LEU A 36 0.88 5.82 4.52
C LEU A 36 2.39 6.11 4.45
N GLU A 37 3.11 6.03 5.58
CA GLU A 37 4.57 6.15 5.61
C GLU A 37 5.24 5.04 4.81
N VAL A 38 4.82 3.78 5.02
CA VAL A 38 5.32 2.63 4.25
C VAL A 38 5.06 2.81 2.74
N ALA A 39 3.87 3.30 2.37
CA ALA A 39 3.53 3.57 0.98
C ALA A 39 4.36 4.71 0.36
N ASP A 40 4.66 5.77 1.11
CA ASP A 40 5.55 6.85 0.68
C ASP A 40 6.99 6.34 0.47
N LEU A 41 7.51 5.54 1.41
CA LEU A 41 8.81 4.88 1.25
C LEU A 41 8.85 3.99 -0.01
N ALA A 42 7.77 3.24 -0.27
CA ALA A 42 7.66 2.40 -1.47
C ALA A 42 7.65 3.21 -2.78
N GLU A 43 7.00 4.36 -2.81
CA GLU A 43 7.02 5.27 -3.97
C GLU A 43 8.40 5.87 -4.18
N LYS A 44 9.05 6.35 -3.10
CA LYS A 44 10.40 6.94 -3.15
C LYS A 44 11.45 5.98 -3.68
N THR A 45 11.30 4.70 -3.37
CA THR A 45 12.16 3.61 -3.85
C THR A 45 11.74 3.05 -5.21
N ARG A 46 10.69 3.60 -5.83
CA ARG A 46 10.15 3.19 -7.13
C ARG A 46 9.70 1.72 -7.21
N ILE A 47 9.51 1.06 -6.06
CA ILE A 47 9.05 -0.34 -5.99
C ILE A 47 7.64 -0.48 -6.58
N THR A 48 6.84 0.57 -6.50
CA THR A 48 5.43 0.61 -6.92
C THR A 48 5.23 0.66 -8.44
N ILE A 49 6.29 0.93 -9.21
CA ILE A 49 6.20 1.05 -10.68
C ILE A 49 5.74 -0.28 -11.30
N GLY A 50 4.71 -0.21 -12.16
CA GLY A 50 4.14 -1.39 -12.82
C GLY A 50 3.32 -2.31 -11.91
N ARG A 51 3.09 -1.92 -10.65
CA ARG A 51 2.34 -2.71 -9.67
C ARG A 51 0.94 -2.18 -9.48
N HIS A 52 0.00 -3.08 -9.20
CA HIS A 52 -1.38 -2.69 -8.94
C HIS A 52 -1.48 -1.93 -7.59
N PRO A 53 -2.04 -0.70 -7.58
CA PRO A 53 -2.01 0.15 -6.39
C PRO A 53 -2.83 -0.40 -5.22
N HIS A 54 -3.90 -1.17 -5.48
CA HIS A 54 -4.63 -1.83 -4.38
C HIS A 54 -3.80 -2.95 -3.75
N GLY A 55 -2.98 -3.65 -4.54
CA GLY A 55 -2.08 -4.70 -4.04
C GLY A 55 -0.99 -4.12 -3.15
N VAL A 56 -0.40 -3.01 -3.58
CA VAL A 56 0.59 -2.27 -2.80
C VAL A 56 -0.03 -1.67 -1.54
N ALA A 57 -1.19 -1.00 -1.64
CA ALA A 57 -1.88 -0.43 -0.49
C ALA A 57 -2.26 -1.48 0.55
N ALA A 58 -2.82 -2.62 0.13
CA ALA A 58 -3.15 -3.74 1.00
C ALA A 58 -1.91 -4.30 1.73
N ALA A 59 -0.78 -4.41 1.02
CA ALA A 59 0.47 -4.86 1.62
C ALA A 59 1.04 -3.85 2.63
N CYS A 60 1.01 -2.54 2.31
CA CYS A 60 1.43 -1.49 3.25
C CYS A 60 0.59 -1.51 4.52
N LEU A 61 -0.74 -1.68 4.37
CA LEU A 61 -1.66 -1.80 5.51
C LEU A 61 -1.39 -3.03 6.36
N TYR A 62 -1.12 -4.17 5.73
CA TYR A 62 -0.76 -5.40 6.44
C TYR A 62 0.55 -5.25 7.21
N ILE A 63 1.58 -4.65 6.61
CA ILE A 63 2.88 -4.41 7.27
C ILE A 63 2.68 -3.52 8.50
N ALA A 64 2.00 -2.37 8.34
CA ALA A 64 1.72 -1.44 9.44
C ALA A 64 0.90 -2.09 10.57
N ALA A 65 -0.10 -2.90 10.22
CA ALA A 65 -0.89 -3.62 11.20
C ALA A 65 -0.03 -4.61 12.01
N GLN A 66 0.89 -5.34 11.36
CA GLN A 66 1.79 -6.27 12.03
C GLN A 66 2.80 -5.55 12.94
N GLU A 67 3.41 -4.45 12.46
CA GLU A 67 4.36 -3.63 13.24
C GLU A 67 3.73 -3.07 14.53
N LEU A 68 2.44 -2.72 14.48
CA LEU A 68 1.69 -2.16 15.61
C LEU A 68 0.90 -3.22 16.40
N GLY A 69 1.15 -4.52 16.15
CA GLY A 69 0.56 -5.63 16.91
C GLY A 69 -0.94 -5.85 16.66
N GLN A 70 -1.51 -5.28 15.60
CA GLN A 70 -2.92 -5.43 15.27
C GLN A 70 -3.20 -6.78 14.60
N GLN A 71 -4.25 -7.46 15.08
CA GLN A 71 -4.64 -8.81 14.63
C GLN A 71 -5.43 -8.76 13.30
N LEU A 72 -4.83 -8.18 12.26
CA LEU A 72 -5.43 -8.06 10.94
C LEU A 72 -4.82 -9.08 9.97
N THR A 73 -5.64 -10.00 9.46
CA THR A 73 -5.15 -11.08 8.58
C THR A 73 -5.05 -10.64 7.12
N GLN A 74 -4.12 -11.25 6.38
CA GLN A 74 -3.97 -11.00 4.93
C GLN A 74 -5.28 -11.28 4.17
N ARG A 75 -6.04 -12.30 4.58
CA ARG A 75 -7.30 -12.67 3.93
C ARG A 75 -8.35 -11.57 4.06
N VAL A 76 -8.51 -11.01 5.26
CA VAL A 76 -9.48 -9.93 5.52
C VAL A 76 -9.13 -8.67 4.72
N ILE A 77 -7.85 -8.29 4.69
CA ILE A 77 -7.40 -7.12 3.92
C ILE A 77 -7.58 -7.35 2.42
N ALA A 78 -7.22 -8.54 1.94
CA ALA A 78 -7.31 -8.88 0.52
C ALA A 78 -8.76 -8.88 0.01
N ASP A 79 -9.70 -9.39 0.81
CA ASP A 79 -11.13 -9.37 0.51
C ASP A 79 -11.65 -7.94 0.32
N VAL A 80 -11.37 -7.06 1.29
CA VAL A 80 -11.78 -5.64 1.23
C VAL A 80 -11.08 -4.88 0.09
N ALA A 81 -9.83 -5.24 -0.22
CA ALA A 81 -9.07 -4.64 -1.31
C ALA A 81 -9.44 -5.21 -2.70
N GLY A 82 -10.30 -6.23 -2.77
CA GLY A 82 -10.70 -6.86 -4.03
C GLY A 82 -9.57 -7.60 -4.73
N ILE A 83 -8.64 -8.18 -3.97
CA ILE A 83 -7.47 -8.92 -4.49
C ILE A 83 -7.35 -10.30 -3.86
N SER A 84 -6.47 -11.14 -4.42
CA SER A 84 -6.10 -12.41 -3.78
C SER A 84 -5.16 -12.19 -2.61
N ALA A 85 -5.28 -13.02 -1.56
CA ALA A 85 -4.31 -13.08 -0.47
C ALA A 85 -2.89 -13.38 -0.98
N THR A 86 -2.74 -14.16 -2.06
CA THR A 86 -1.44 -14.39 -2.71
C THR A 86 -0.86 -13.10 -3.28
N THR A 87 -1.68 -12.27 -3.94
CA THR A 87 -1.26 -10.97 -4.48
C THR A 87 -0.77 -10.06 -3.35
N LEU A 88 -1.51 -9.97 -2.25
CA LEU A 88 -1.08 -9.24 -1.06
C LEU A 88 0.27 -9.76 -0.54
N ARG A 89 0.40 -11.09 -0.40
CA ARG A 89 1.64 -11.72 0.08
C ARG A 89 2.83 -11.39 -0.81
N THR A 90 2.68 -11.44 -2.13
CA THR A 90 3.73 -11.08 -3.09
C THR A 90 4.17 -9.63 -2.92
N HIS A 91 3.23 -8.68 -2.86
CA HIS A 91 3.56 -7.27 -2.65
C HIS A 91 4.23 -7.03 -1.29
N ARG A 92 3.75 -7.68 -0.23
CA ARG A 92 4.34 -7.61 1.11
C ARG A 92 5.79 -8.10 1.10
N THR A 93 6.08 -9.25 0.48
CA THR A 93 7.45 -9.78 0.41
C THR A 93 8.39 -8.79 -0.28
N VAL A 94 8.00 -8.28 -1.46
CA VAL A 94 8.81 -7.30 -2.20
C VAL A 94 9.04 -6.02 -1.40
N LEU A 95 8.02 -5.51 -0.72
CA LEU A 95 8.14 -4.32 0.12
C LEU A 95 9.13 -4.54 1.26
N LEU A 96 9.05 -5.68 1.94
CA LEU A 96 9.96 -5.99 3.06
C LEU A 96 11.40 -6.16 2.58
N GLU A 97 11.64 -6.85 1.46
CA GLU A 97 12.98 -7.00 0.88
C GLU A 97 13.61 -5.63 0.63
N ALA A 98 12.91 -4.77 -0.09
CA ALA A 98 13.45 -3.48 -0.47
C ALA A 98 13.53 -2.46 0.68
N LEU A 99 12.72 -2.60 1.74
CA LEU A 99 12.86 -1.79 2.96
C LEU A 99 14.05 -2.27 3.80
N ASN A 100 14.37 -3.56 3.78
CA ASN A 100 15.49 -4.14 4.52
C ASN A 100 16.84 -3.81 3.86
N ASP A 101 16.92 -3.76 2.52
CA ASP A 101 18.11 -3.31 1.79
C ASP A 101 18.53 -1.88 2.19
N ARG A 102 17.59 -1.04 2.63
CA ARG A 102 17.86 0.35 3.05
C ARG A 102 18.53 0.48 4.41
N GLU A 103 18.35 -0.49 5.31
CA GLU A 103 19.00 -0.45 6.63
C GLU A 103 20.50 -0.79 6.54
N VAL A 104 20.96 -1.36 5.42
CA VAL A 104 22.36 -1.79 5.22
C VAL A 104 23.24 -0.71 4.58
N GLU A 105 22.64 0.33 3.97
CA GLU A 105 23.37 1.42 3.29
C GLU A 105 23.74 2.61 4.20
N HIS A 106 23.58 2.50 5.53
CA HIS A 106 23.91 3.56 6.50
C HIS A 106 25.07 3.21 7.43
#